data_AF-A0A7C5ZHZ1-F1
#
_entry.id   AF-A0A7C5ZHZ1-F1
#
_cell.length_a   1.000
_cell.length_b   1.000
_cell.length_c   1.000
_cell.angle_alpha   90.00
_cell.angle_beta   90.00
_cell.angle_gamma   90.00
#
_symmetry.space_group_name_H-M   'P 1'
#
loop_
_entity.id
_entity.type
_entity.pdbx_description
1 polymer ?
#
loop_
_entity_poly.entity_id
_entity_poly.type
_entity_poly.pdbx_seq_one_letter_code
_entity_poly.pdbx_strand_id
1 'polypeptide(L)'
;MPRHQPTKFEDDLQLREEDLAPPPSAIADAVENSETAIDKPTPNGGAWTIPLVCLGVGIIAMCLIVPAADENRRLVWEREKLAGDLAQIEKQIAINDEFLARLSSDPGLAERLAQRQMKMVREGTSVLELPGRVRGPDISPFELITLPPPPPLPEYRPIGGKVSQVFLHPKLRLYMLGLGLIALVLGVILGSCKTVERSRAA
;
A
#
# COMPACT_ATOMS: atom_id res chain seq x y z
N MET A 1 -18.93 6.04 -29.63
CA MET A 1 -18.74 5.80 -28.18
C MET A 1 -18.11 4.43 -28.01
N PRO A 2 -16.81 4.34 -27.72
CA PRO A 2 -16.18 3.05 -27.42
C PRO A 2 -16.76 2.50 -26.11
N ARG A 3 -17.24 1.25 -26.15
CA ARG A 3 -17.66 0.53 -24.94
C ARG A 3 -16.38 0.27 -24.15
N HIS A 4 -16.30 0.78 -22.92
CA HIS A 4 -15.27 0.41 -21.96
C HIS A 4 -15.35 -1.12 -21.81
N GLN A 5 -14.37 -1.84 -22.36
CA GLN A 5 -14.20 -3.25 -22.04
C GLN A 5 -13.47 -3.29 -20.70
N PRO A 6 -14.08 -3.84 -19.64
CA PRO A 6 -13.38 -4.02 -18.37
C PRO A 6 -12.16 -4.88 -18.67
N THR A 7 -10.99 -4.38 -18.29
CA THR A 7 -9.78 -5.16 -18.44
C THR A 7 -9.84 -6.31 -17.45
N LYS A 8 -9.34 -7.49 -17.82
CA LYS A 8 -9.30 -8.66 -16.92
C LYS A 8 -8.67 -8.33 -15.55
N PHE A 9 -7.76 -7.35 -15.54
CA PHE A 9 -7.13 -6.84 -14.32
C PHE A 9 -8.08 -6.04 -13.41
N GLU A 10 -9.05 -5.30 -13.96
CA GLU A 10 -10.08 -4.62 -13.16
C GLU A 10 -11.07 -5.62 -12.54
N ASP A 11 -11.43 -6.68 -13.26
CA ASP A 11 -12.25 -7.77 -12.70
C ASP A 11 -11.50 -8.53 -11.59
N ASP A 12 -10.17 -8.67 -11.70
CA ASP A 12 -9.34 -9.31 -10.67
C ASP A 12 -9.03 -8.39 -9.46
N LEU A 13 -9.17 -7.06 -9.60
CA LEU A 13 -8.93 -6.05 -8.55
C LEU A 13 -10.21 -5.47 -7.94
N GLN A 14 -11.37 -5.71 -8.56
CA GLN A 14 -12.66 -5.58 -7.89
C GLN A 14 -12.73 -6.67 -6.83
N LEU A 15 -12.07 -6.40 -5.69
CA LEU A 15 -12.42 -7.00 -4.41
C LEU A 15 -13.94 -6.91 -4.33
N ARG A 16 -14.62 -8.04 -4.49
CA ARG A 16 -16.08 -8.08 -4.38
C ARG A 16 -16.38 -7.46 -3.02
N GLU A 17 -17.47 -6.70 -2.89
CA GLU A 17 -17.92 -6.30 -1.54
C GLU A 17 -18.08 -7.54 -0.62
N GLU A 18 -18.25 -8.72 -1.22
CA GLU A 18 -18.22 -10.04 -0.57
C GLU A 18 -16.83 -10.43 0.02
N ASP A 19 -15.72 -9.94 -0.52
CA ASP A 19 -14.34 -10.17 -0.01
C ASP A 19 -13.89 -9.10 0.99
N LEU A 20 -14.51 -7.91 0.97
CA LEU A 20 -14.33 -6.85 1.98
C LEU A 20 -15.24 -7.06 3.20
N ALA A 21 -16.35 -7.77 3.03
CA ALA A 21 -17.05 -8.37 4.16
C ALA A 21 -16.02 -9.25 4.88
N PRO A 22 -15.76 -9.05 6.19
CA PRO A 22 -14.94 -9.99 6.92
C PRO A 22 -15.54 -11.38 6.65
N PRO A 23 -14.74 -12.39 6.28
CA PRO A 23 -15.27 -13.72 6.03
C PRO A 23 -16.17 -14.07 7.21
N PRO A 24 -17.42 -14.52 6.99
CA PRO A 24 -18.27 -14.95 8.09
C PRO A 24 -17.48 -16.02 8.85
N SER A 25 -17.11 -15.65 10.08
CA SER A 25 -16.58 -16.50 11.15
C SER A 25 -15.36 -17.40 10.89
N ALA A 26 -14.77 -17.56 9.71
CA ALA A 26 -13.71 -18.56 9.54
C ALA A 26 -12.40 -18.26 10.32
N ILE A 27 -12.16 -17.00 10.72
CA ILE A 27 -11.09 -16.64 11.65
C ILE A 27 -11.54 -16.77 13.11
N ALA A 28 -12.85 -16.66 13.39
CA ALA A 28 -13.41 -17.05 14.68
C ALA A 28 -13.32 -18.56 14.88
N ASP A 29 -13.68 -19.36 13.87
CA ASP A 29 -13.77 -20.83 13.94
C ASP A 29 -12.39 -21.53 13.99
N ALA A 30 -11.32 -20.87 13.54
CA ALA A 30 -9.94 -21.37 13.68
C ALA A 30 -9.30 -21.02 15.04
N VAL A 31 -9.82 -20.01 15.74
CA VAL A 31 -9.43 -19.69 17.12
C VAL A 31 -10.35 -20.39 18.14
N GLU A 32 -11.55 -20.80 17.72
CA GLU A 32 -12.59 -21.39 18.57
C GLU A 32 -12.57 -22.92 18.65
N ASN A 33 -11.62 -23.62 18.01
CA ASN A 33 -11.50 -25.10 18.10
C ASN A 33 -10.32 -25.59 18.94
N SER A 34 -9.82 -24.76 19.85
CA SER A 34 -8.92 -25.19 20.94
C SER A 34 -9.64 -25.10 22.30
N GLU A 35 -10.90 -25.54 22.34
CA GLU A 35 -11.54 -25.98 23.59
C GLU A 35 -10.87 -27.29 24.05
N THR A 36 -9.61 -27.17 24.48
CA THR A 36 -9.09 -28.10 25.47
C THR A 36 -9.98 -27.94 26.70
N ALA A 37 -10.55 -29.05 27.17
CA ALA A 37 -11.43 -29.11 28.32
C ALA A 37 -10.99 -28.10 29.39
N ILE A 38 -11.81 -27.07 29.62
CA ILE A 38 -11.57 -26.09 30.67
C ILE A 38 -11.82 -26.80 32.00
N ASP A 39 -10.82 -27.58 32.43
CA ASP A 39 -10.70 -28.01 33.81
C ASP A 39 -10.78 -26.74 34.65
N LYS A 40 -11.75 -26.70 35.56
CA LYS A 40 -12.00 -25.54 36.42
C LYS A 40 -10.65 -25.06 36.97
N PRO A 41 -10.23 -23.82 36.67
CA PRO A 41 -8.92 -23.35 37.08
C PRO A 41 -8.90 -23.37 38.60
N THR A 42 -8.13 -24.29 39.19
CA THR A 42 -7.89 -24.24 40.63
C THR A 42 -7.23 -22.88 40.91
N PRO A 43 -7.80 -22.01 41.75
CA PRO A 43 -7.43 -20.59 41.84
C PRO A 43 -6.05 -20.31 42.47
N ASN A 44 -5.12 -21.27 42.45
CA ASN A 44 -3.92 -21.25 43.27
C ASN A 44 -2.60 -21.17 42.45
N GLY A 45 -2.66 -20.52 41.29
CA GLY A 45 -1.45 -20.11 40.54
C GLY A 45 -0.58 -19.14 41.37
N GLY A 46 0.73 -19.11 41.10
CA GLY A 46 1.57 -18.06 41.68
C GLY A 46 1.13 -16.70 41.13
N ALA A 47 1.04 -15.67 41.98
CA ALA A 47 0.67 -14.31 41.55
C ALA A 47 1.55 -13.75 40.40
N TRP A 48 2.69 -14.37 40.13
CA TRP A 48 3.66 -14.00 39.09
C TRP A 48 3.57 -14.79 37.78
N THR A 49 2.87 -15.92 37.72
CA THR A 49 2.86 -16.75 36.49
C THR A 49 1.99 -16.13 35.40
N ILE A 50 0.81 -15.62 35.75
CA ILE A 50 -0.13 -15.00 34.80
C ILE A 50 0.48 -13.75 34.15
N PRO A 51 1.05 -12.77 34.90
CA PRO A 51 1.70 -11.63 34.29
C PRO A 51 2.88 -12.03 33.38
N LEU A 52 3.66 -13.04 33.76
CA LEU A 52 4.83 -13.47 32.98
C LEU A 52 4.45 -14.13 31.64
N VAL A 53 3.43 -14.99 31.65
CA VAL A 53 2.88 -15.59 30.42
C VAL A 53 2.23 -14.52 29.55
N CYS A 54 1.43 -13.62 30.13
CA CYS A 54 0.80 -12.52 29.39
C CYS A 54 1.84 -11.59 28.76
N LEU A 55 2.95 -11.32 29.46
CA LEU A 55 4.05 -10.54 28.94
C LEU A 55 4.75 -11.25 27.77
N GLY A 56 4.99 -12.55 27.87
CA GLY A 56 5.55 -13.35 26.77
C GLY A 56 4.68 -13.32 25.52
N VAL A 57 3.38 -13.57 25.68
CA VAL A 57 2.40 -13.53 24.57
C VAL A 57 2.29 -12.12 23.99
N GLY A 58 2.25 -11.09 24.84
CA GLY A 58 2.19 -9.69 24.41
C GLY A 58 3.40 -9.28 23.55
N ILE A 59 4.61 -9.70 23.93
CA ILE A 59 5.83 -9.43 23.16
C ILE A 59 5.76 -10.14 21.80
N ILE A 60 5.39 -11.42 21.77
CA ILE A 60 5.28 -12.19 20.51
C ILE A 60 4.22 -11.57 19.59
N ALA A 61 3.05 -11.24 20.13
CA ALA A 61 1.96 -10.61 19.37
C ALA A 61 2.41 -9.25 18.80
N MET A 62 3.08 -8.42 19.62
CA MET A 62 3.60 -7.13 19.17
C MET A 62 4.66 -7.30 18.06
N CYS A 63 5.52 -8.32 18.12
CA CYS A 63 6.50 -8.63 17.08
C CYS A 63 5.87 -9.00 15.72
N LEU A 64 4.63 -9.48 15.70
CA LEU A 64 3.93 -9.90 14.48
C LEU A 64 2.98 -8.82 13.97
N ILE A 65 2.21 -8.21 14.87
CA ILE A 65 1.18 -7.22 14.52
C ILE A 65 1.81 -5.93 14.00
N VAL A 66 2.90 -5.45 14.61
CA VAL A 66 3.54 -4.20 14.20
C VAL A 66 4.03 -4.23 12.74
N PRO A 67 4.83 -5.21 12.29
CA PRO A 67 5.27 -5.25 10.89
C PRO A 67 4.11 -5.49 9.92
N ALA A 68 3.14 -6.36 10.27
CA ALA A 68 1.98 -6.59 9.41
C ALA A 68 1.13 -5.32 9.22
N ALA A 69 0.96 -4.54 10.29
CA ALA A 69 0.23 -3.27 10.22
C ALA A 69 0.97 -2.20 9.39
N ASP A 70 2.32 -2.17 9.45
CA ASP A 70 3.12 -1.24 8.64
C ASP A 70 3.09 -1.63 7.15
N GLU A 71 3.20 -2.91 6.83
CA GLU A 71 3.08 -3.44 5.46
C GLU A 71 1.72 -3.09 4.85
N ASN A 72 0.63 -3.29 5.60
CA ASN A 72 -0.72 -2.92 5.15
C ASN A 72 -0.83 -1.42 4.85
N ARG A 73 -0.26 -0.55 5.70
CA ARG A 73 -0.27 0.91 5.47
C ARG A 73 0.53 1.29 4.25
N ARG A 74 1.68 0.65 4.05
CA ARG A 74 2.50 0.87 2.87
C ARG A 74 1.76 0.48 1.60
N LEU A 75 1.04 -0.64 1.60
CA LEU A 75 0.21 -1.06 0.46
C LEU A 75 -0.89 -0.05 0.15
N VAL A 76 -1.55 0.50 1.18
CA VAL A 76 -2.56 1.56 0.99
C VAL A 76 -1.94 2.80 0.34
N TRP A 77 -0.76 3.24 0.82
CA TRP A 77 -0.06 4.37 0.23
C TRP A 77 0.38 4.11 -1.21
N GLU A 78 0.89 2.92 -1.52
CA GLU A 78 1.27 2.53 -2.89
C GLU A 78 0.05 2.48 -3.81
N ARG A 79 -1.11 2.01 -3.32
CA ARG A 79 -2.37 2.03 -4.05
C ARG A 79 -2.81 3.45 -4.36
N GLU A 80 -2.82 4.35 -3.37
CA GLU A 80 -3.21 5.75 -3.56
C GLU A 80 -2.31 6.44 -4.58
N LYS A 81 -1.00 6.13 -4.53
CA LYS A 81 -0.03 6.61 -5.50
C LYS A 81 -0.37 6.18 -6.92
N LEU A 82 -0.55 4.88 -7.13
CA LEU A 82 -0.87 4.33 -8.45
C LEU A 82 -2.22 4.84 -8.97
N ALA A 83 -3.21 5.02 -8.10
CA ALA A 83 -4.50 5.60 -8.45
C ALA A 83 -4.37 7.05 -8.94
N GLY A 84 -3.50 7.85 -8.30
CA GLY A 84 -3.20 9.21 -8.74
C GLY A 84 -2.53 9.24 -10.12
N ASP A 85 -1.58 8.35 -10.35
CA ASP A 85 -0.87 8.23 -11.63
C ASP A 85 -1.83 7.82 -12.77
N LEU A 86 -2.72 6.85 -12.53
CA LEU A 86 -3.74 6.42 -13.48
C LEU A 86 -4.68 7.58 -13.86
N ALA A 87 -5.20 8.31 -12.88
CA ALA A 87 -6.10 9.44 -13.13
C ALA A 87 -5.42 10.55 -13.96
N GLN A 88 -4.10 10.68 -13.90
CA GLN A 88 -3.37 11.61 -14.76
C GLN A 88 -3.22 11.07 -16.18
N ILE A 89 -2.86 9.80 -16.33
CA ILE A 89 -2.73 9.15 -17.65
C ILE A 89 -4.07 9.22 -18.40
N GLU A 90 -5.18 8.94 -17.73
CA GLU A 90 -6.52 9.06 -18.31
C GLU A 90 -6.81 10.48 -18.82
N LYS A 91 -6.39 11.52 -18.09
CA LYS A 91 -6.51 12.91 -18.56
C LYS A 91 -5.63 13.18 -19.77
N GLN A 92 -4.42 12.61 -19.83
CA GLN A 92 -3.54 12.75 -21.00
C GLN A 92 -4.16 12.06 -22.22
N ILE A 93 -4.74 10.88 -22.04
CA ILE A 93 -5.44 10.15 -23.10
C ILE A 93 -6.62 10.98 -23.61
N ALA A 94 -7.46 11.51 -22.72
CA ALA A 94 -8.60 12.34 -23.12
C ALA A 94 -8.19 13.59 -23.91
N ILE A 95 -7.11 14.28 -23.51
CA ILE A 95 -6.59 15.43 -24.24
C ILE A 95 -5.99 15.01 -25.58
N ASN A 96 -5.31 13.87 -25.63
CA ASN A 96 -4.74 13.33 -26.87
C ASN A 96 -5.84 12.91 -27.85
N ASP A 97 -6.91 12.27 -27.38
CA ASP A 97 -8.07 11.90 -28.19
C ASP A 97 -8.75 13.14 -28.79
N GLU A 98 -8.90 14.21 -28.00
CA GLU A 98 -9.41 15.49 -28.50
C GLU A 98 -8.46 16.11 -29.55
N PHE A 99 -7.16 16.04 -29.31
CA PHE A 99 -6.15 16.50 -30.25
C PHE A 99 -6.20 15.72 -31.57
N LEU A 100 -6.29 14.40 -31.52
CA LEU A 100 -6.41 13.53 -32.69
C LEU A 100 -7.71 13.79 -33.45
N ALA A 101 -8.82 14.01 -32.74
CA ALA A 101 -10.08 14.38 -33.35
C ALA A 101 -9.97 15.70 -34.13
N ARG A 102 -9.37 16.74 -33.52
CA ARG A 102 -9.12 18.03 -34.19
C ARG A 102 -8.14 17.90 -35.36
N LEU A 103 -7.08 17.11 -35.20
CA LEU A 103 -6.09 16.85 -36.26
C LEU A 103 -6.71 16.17 -37.48
N SER A 104 -7.63 15.24 -37.26
CA SER A 104 -8.35 14.56 -38.35
C SER A 104 -9.29 15.49 -39.13
N SER A 105 -9.76 16.57 -38.50
CA SER A 105 -10.67 17.54 -39.12
C SER A 105 -9.96 18.60 -39.97
N ASP A 106 -8.66 18.85 -39.74
CA ASP A 106 -7.87 19.85 -40.45
C ASP A 106 -6.61 19.24 -41.10
N PRO A 107 -6.65 18.91 -42.41
CA PRO A 107 -5.50 18.33 -43.10
C PRO A 107 -4.29 19.28 -43.19
N GLY A 108 -4.51 20.61 -43.10
CA GLY A 108 -3.42 21.59 -43.13
C GLY A 108 -2.59 21.59 -41.85
N LEU A 109 -3.22 21.32 -40.70
CA LEU A 109 -2.51 21.09 -39.42
C LEU A 109 -1.67 19.81 -39.47
N ALA A 110 -2.23 18.73 -40.03
CA ALA A 110 -1.50 17.47 -40.19
C ALA A 110 -0.27 17.61 -41.09
N GLU A 111 -0.37 18.35 -42.20
CA GLU A 111 0.77 18.63 -43.08
C GLU A 111 1.88 19.40 -42.36
N ARG A 112 1.52 20.46 -41.61
CA ARG A 112 2.49 21.25 -40.83
C ARG A 112 3.15 20.43 -39.73
N LEU A 113 2.39 19.55 -39.07
CA LEU A 113 2.91 18.66 -38.05
C LEU A 113 3.90 17.66 -38.65
N ALA A 114 3.56 17.05 -39.79
CA ALA A 114 4.45 16.15 -40.52
C ALA A 114 5.74 16.87 -40.99
N GLN A 115 5.63 18.06 -41.57
CA GLN A 115 6.79 18.88 -41.97
C GLN A 115 7.73 19.17 -40.79
N ARG A 116 7.17 19.48 -39.62
CA ARG A 116 7.94 19.73 -38.39
C ARG A 116 8.60 18.46 -37.86
N GLN A 117 7.90 17.32 -37.85
CA GLN A 117 8.44 16.03 -37.40
C GLN A 117 9.55 15.51 -38.32
N MET A 118 9.41 15.72 -39.63
CA MET A 118 10.44 15.37 -40.61
C MET A 118 11.63 16.35 -40.59
N LYS A 119 11.56 17.42 -39.78
CA LYS A 119 12.53 18.52 -39.74
C LYS A 119 12.84 19.04 -41.15
N MET A 120 11.89 18.93 -42.06
CA MET A 120 12.08 19.18 -43.48
C MET A 120 11.64 20.62 -43.75
N VAL A 121 12.61 21.53 -43.81
CA VAL A 121 12.36 22.90 -44.25
C VAL A 121 12.28 22.85 -45.77
N ARG A 122 11.14 23.23 -46.33
CA ARG A 122 10.97 23.27 -47.79
C ARG A 122 11.99 24.26 -48.35
N GLU A 123 12.81 23.81 -49.30
CA GLU A 123 13.79 24.68 -49.95
C GLU A 123 13.06 25.86 -50.61
N GLY A 124 13.38 27.09 -50.19
CA GLY A 124 12.76 28.33 -50.70
C GLY A 124 11.82 29.07 -49.73
N THR A 125 11.44 28.49 -48.60
CA THR A 125 10.77 29.25 -47.52
C THR A 125 11.80 29.68 -46.48
N SER A 126 12.25 30.93 -46.53
CA SER A 126 12.97 31.51 -45.39
C SER A 126 11.97 31.67 -44.25
N VAL A 127 12.39 31.35 -43.03
CA VAL A 127 11.62 31.70 -41.84
C VAL A 127 11.55 33.23 -41.83
N LEU A 128 10.42 33.76 -42.28
CA LEU A 128 10.19 35.20 -42.27
C LEU A 128 10.18 35.62 -40.80
N GLU A 129 11.28 36.20 -40.33
CA GLU A 129 11.30 36.91 -39.06
C GLU A 129 10.33 38.09 -39.23
N LEU A 130 9.12 38.02 -38.68
CA LEU A 130 8.18 39.13 -38.77
C LEU A 130 8.66 40.27 -37.85
N PRO A 131 9.13 41.42 -38.38
CA PRO A 131 9.42 42.57 -37.54
C PRO A 131 8.08 43.22 -37.14
N GLY A 132 7.82 43.31 -35.84
CA GLY A 132 6.71 44.12 -35.31
C GLY A 132 5.41 43.40 -34.98
N ARG A 133 5.35 42.06 -34.98
CA ARG A 133 4.23 41.38 -34.33
C ARG A 133 4.38 41.57 -32.82
N VAL A 134 3.51 42.40 -32.24
CA VAL A 134 3.36 42.53 -30.78
C VAL A 134 3.16 41.12 -30.24
N ARG A 135 4.13 40.66 -29.44
CA ARG A 135 4.19 39.35 -28.78
C ARG A 135 2.94 39.16 -27.91
N GLY A 136 1.81 38.82 -28.52
CA GLY A 136 0.86 37.94 -27.85
C GLY A 136 1.59 36.62 -27.62
N PRO A 137 1.34 35.90 -26.51
CA PRO A 137 2.00 34.63 -26.28
C PRO A 137 1.58 33.69 -27.43
N ASP A 138 2.49 33.47 -28.37
CA ASP A 138 2.42 32.39 -29.37
C ASP A 138 2.50 31.08 -28.57
N ILE A 139 1.39 30.72 -27.93
CA ILE A 139 1.24 29.46 -27.22
C ILE A 139 1.40 28.38 -28.27
N SER A 140 2.50 27.64 -28.15
CA SER A 140 2.75 26.56 -29.09
C SER A 140 1.62 25.53 -28.89
N PRO A 141 1.04 24.96 -29.97
CA PRO A 141 -0.01 23.93 -29.83
C PRO A 141 0.42 22.71 -29.00
N PHE A 142 1.73 22.56 -28.76
CA PHE A 142 2.33 21.52 -27.94
C PHE A 142 2.34 21.87 -26.45
N GLU A 143 2.22 23.14 -26.09
CA GLU A 143 2.02 23.59 -24.71
C GLU A 143 0.61 23.23 -24.20
N LEU A 144 -0.34 22.98 -25.11
CA LEU A 144 -1.64 22.39 -24.77
C LEU A 144 -1.56 20.90 -24.41
N ILE A 145 -0.45 20.21 -24.71
CA ILE A 145 -0.32 18.75 -24.55
C ILE A 145 0.56 18.40 -23.33
N THR A 146 1.36 19.35 -22.83
CA THR A 146 2.13 19.14 -21.61
C THR A 146 1.25 19.35 -20.39
N LEU A 147 0.62 18.27 -19.91
CA LEU A 147 0.05 18.29 -18.57
C LEU A 147 1.18 18.55 -17.56
N PRO A 148 0.98 19.43 -16.55
CA PRO A 148 1.95 19.59 -15.49
C PRO A 148 2.17 18.22 -14.82
N PRO A 149 3.41 17.90 -14.41
CA PRO A 149 3.69 16.67 -13.70
C PRO A 149 2.80 16.58 -12.45
N PRO A 150 2.41 15.36 -12.04
CA PRO A 150 1.54 15.22 -10.89
C PRO A 150 2.23 15.81 -9.66
N PRO A 151 1.47 16.39 -8.72
CA PRO A 151 2.05 16.84 -7.47
C PRO A 151 2.72 15.66 -6.78
N PRO A 152 3.96 15.81 -6.28
CA PRO A 152 4.64 14.72 -5.60
C PRO A 152 3.84 14.35 -4.35
N LEU A 153 3.47 13.08 -4.24
CA LEU A 153 2.83 12.55 -3.05
C LEU A 153 3.77 12.67 -1.84
N PRO A 154 3.22 12.88 -0.63
CA PRO A 154 4.04 12.93 0.56
C PRO A 154 4.84 11.63 0.70
N GLU A 155 6.11 11.77 1.09
CA GLU A 155 6.97 10.64 1.35
C GLU A 155 6.36 9.74 2.43
N TYR A 156 6.36 8.43 2.19
CA TYR A 156 5.84 7.46 3.15
C TYR A 156 6.60 7.59 4.47
N ARG A 157 5.86 7.81 5.57
CA ARG A 157 6.42 7.85 6.92
C ARG A 157 5.79 6.74 7.75
N PRO A 158 6.57 5.75 8.23
CA PRO A 158 6.03 4.72 9.10
C PRO A 158 5.54 5.38 10.38
N ILE A 159 4.27 5.13 10.74
CA ILE A 159 3.65 5.69 11.93
C ILE A 159 4.04 4.78 13.09
N GLY A 160 5.14 5.12 13.74
CA GLY A 160 5.54 4.48 14.98
C GLY A 160 6.77 5.17 15.56
N GLY A 161 6.76 5.37 16.87
CA GLY A 161 7.89 5.96 17.57
C GLY A 161 9.14 5.07 17.52
N LYS A 162 10.20 5.47 18.21
CA LYS A 162 11.47 4.72 18.27
C LYS A 162 11.31 3.24 18.66
N VAL A 163 10.24 2.89 19.38
CA VAL A 163 9.95 1.51 19.78
C VAL A 163 9.52 0.64 18.60
N SER A 164 8.73 1.14 17.65
CA SER A 164 8.35 0.34 16.48
C SER A 164 9.53 0.03 15.58
N GLN A 165 10.52 0.94 15.50
CA GLN A 165 11.76 0.72 14.76
C GLN A 165 12.52 -0.52 15.25
N VAL A 166 12.46 -0.82 16.56
CA VAL A 166 13.06 -2.03 17.14
C VAL A 166 12.36 -3.28 16.59
N PHE A 167 11.04 -3.27 16.46
CA PHE A 167 10.25 -4.40 15.94
C PHE A 167 10.36 -4.57 14.42
N LEU A 168 10.65 -3.49 13.69
CA LEU A 168 10.85 -3.52 12.23
C LEU A 168 12.20 -4.11 11.82
N HIS A 169 13.24 -4.02 12.66
CA HIS A 169 14.54 -4.62 12.33
C HIS A 169 14.51 -6.16 12.45
N PRO A 170 14.83 -6.92 11.39
CA PRO A 170 14.65 -8.38 11.37
C PRO A 170 15.52 -9.10 12.41
N LYS A 171 16.72 -8.57 12.68
CA LYS A 171 17.63 -9.11 13.69
C LYS A 171 17.07 -8.91 15.11
N LEU A 172 16.61 -7.70 15.43
CA LEU A 172 16.04 -7.38 16.75
C LEU A 172 14.70 -8.09 16.96
N ARG A 173 13.88 -8.21 15.92
CA ARG A 173 12.63 -8.98 15.95
C ARG A 173 12.86 -10.43 16.37
N LEU A 174 13.91 -11.08 15.84
CA LEU A 174 14.24 -12.45 16.23
C LEU A 174 14.62 -12.56 17.72
N TYR A 175 15.40 -11.60 18.23
CA TYR A 175 15.74 -11.58 19.66
C TYR A 175 14.52 -11.32 20.56
N MET A 176 13.63 -10.42 20.16
CA MET A 176 12.39 -10.13 20.90
C MET A 176 11.44 -11.33 20.91
N LEU A 177 11.32 -12.03 19.79
CA LEU A 177 10.54 -13.27 19.70
C LEU A 177 11.14 -14.35 20.62
N GLY A 178 12.46 -14.53 20.59
CA GLY A 178 13.16 -15.43 21.49
C GLY A 178 12.95 -15.07 22.98
N LEU A 179 13.00 -13.79 23.32
CA LEU A 179 12.75 -13.31 24.69
C LEU A 179 11.30 -13.56 25.12
N GLY A 180 10.32 -13.32 24.24
CA GLY A 180 8.92 -13.63 24.49
C GLY A 180 8.68 -15.13 24.72
N LEU A 181 9.32 -15.99 23.92
CA LEU A 181 9.26 -17.44 24.09
C LEU A 181 9.88 -17.89 25.42
N ILE A 182 11.04 -17.35 25.79
CA ILE A 182 11.70 -17.66 27.07
C ILE A 182 10.80 -17.24 28.25
N ALA A 183 10.21 -16.04 28.20
CA ALA A 183 9.29 -15.56 29.24
C ALA A 183 8.06 -16.48 29.36
N LEU A 184 7.49 -16.91 28.24
CA LEU A 184 6.37 -17.84 28.20
C LEU A 184 6.74 -19.19 28.84
N VAL A 185 7.86 -19.79 28.42
CA VAL A 185 8.34 -21.08 28.94
C VAL A 185 8.64 -20.99 30.45
N LEU A 186 9.29 -19.91 30.91
CA LEU A 186 9.54 -19.69 32.34
C LEU A 186 8.24 -19.54 33.12
N GLY A 187 7.25 -18.83 32.57
CA GLY A 187 5.92 -18.71 33.17
C GLY A 187 5.21 -20.04 33.33
N VAL A 188 5.31 -20.91 32.32
CA VAL A 188 4.74 -22.27 32.36
C VAL A 188 5.48 -23.15 33.37
N ILE A 189 6.82 -23.16 33.36
CA ILE A 189 7.63 -23.95 34.30
C ILE A 189 7.35 -23.56 35.75
N LEU A 190 7.30 -22.25 36.05
CA LEU A 190 6.98 -21.74 37.39
C LEU A 190 5.57 -22.13 37.84
N GLY A 191 4.61 -22.20 36.90
CA GLY A 191 3.27 -22.71 37.16
C GLY A 191 3.26 -24.21 37.51
N SER A 192 4.03 -25.01 36.77
CA SER A 192 4.09 -26.47 36.96
C SER A 192 4.76 -26.90 38.27
N CYS A 193 5.86 -26.27 38.67
CA CYS A 193 6.58 -26.63 39.91
C CYS A 193 5.69 -26.49 41.16
N LYS A 194 4.84 -25.46 41.21
CA LYS A 194 3.96 -25.20 42.35
C LYS A 194 2.85 -26.25 42.49
N THR A 195 2.46 -26.88 41.40
CA THR A 195 1.43 -27.93 41.40
C THR A 195 1.96 -29.23 42.04
N VAL A 196 3.23 -29.56 41.80
CA VAL A 196 3.88 -30.79 42.31
C VAL A 196 4.14 -30.72 43.83
N GLU A 197 4.55 -29.58 44.36
CA GLU A 197 4.72 -29.41 45.81
C GLU A 197 3.40 -29.62 46.55
N ARG A 198 2.29 -29.16 45.97
CA ARG A 198 0.97 -29.32 46.56
C ARG A 198 0.50 -30.77 46.56
N SER A 199 0.76 -31.53 45.50
CA SER A 199 0.42 -32.97 45.45
C SER A 199 1.25 -33.81 46.42
N ARG A 200 2.42 -33.31 46.87
CA ARG A 200 3.23 -33.98 47.91
C ARG A 200 2.83 -33.60 49.34
N ALA A 201 2.16 -32.47 49.51
CA ALA A 201 1.75 -31.96 50.82
C ALA A 201 0.31 -32.37 51.22
N ALA A 202 -0.48 -32.90 50.28
CA ALA A 202 -1.81 -33.46 50.50
C ALA A 202 -1.75 -34.98 50.66
#